data_AF-A0A7G5E0D8-F1
#
_entry.id   AF-A0A7G5E0D8-F1
#
_cell.length_a   1.000
_cell.length_b   1.000
_cell.length_c   1.000
_cell.angle_alpha   90.00
_cell.angle_beta   90.00
_cell.angle_gamma   90.00
#
_symmetry.space_group_name_H-M   'P 1'
#
loop_
_entity.id
_entity.type
_entity.pdbx_description
1 polymer ?
#
loop_
_entity_poly.entity_id
_entity_poly.type
_entity_poly.pdbx_seq_one_letter_code
_entity_poly.pdbx_strand_id
1 'polypeptide(L)'
;MAQLLSCHQSGQQASKNNTHIEDNSLDLTYQDTLLKFLALQDFRDQSIIAKKTTVFAQDKHFNNSGYNWIFLAYNYLLDDKIDSIEIALKNLDGRKLSPDLLVLKDYFKISANFSFNDVTTIGIMEQIIDAKEYALENKSRFSFLFFNLLANANYRRADYNQALKDNESWYHYHPNRSDAHVAQAYQEIKFMQYIELHDFEKLKATLDSCKYYANKTADSAIIMRMYNLQAQYFFSIGNSRKAVEASQKYFNYLSSSKALNAYAYANLAKNFLNNHQIDSAIYYFNAGLQFIKTHKGKQNKLFYYQNLQVAHALKGDYERAYFTLDSAYQDYKNSTKSIENERINEINTRYETEKKDQAIKLLKTTNAFNHKIMVQQRWIFVILFALIFSIAFFIYYRNKQKLLKNINQRIVAENRQLILEQKTRQNQLNPHFIYNAIANLQGLISSEQKAKANQYLILLSRQIRDILELNREEYISLDQEIKSLKNYILLQQMRYQDVFDFEIESGNLDVDDVMIPPMLIQPFVENAIEHAFKNLNYRGQLQILFNQEADQLHIVISDNGWGMQSYQKNNAHKTSLSQVITKERLELLFNDPQQKARIEIKPNYREDKSGYRVELYIPLVLYFN
;
A
#
# COMPACT_ATOMS: atom_id res chain seq x y z
N MET A 1 -27.69 46.57 -16.27
CA MET A 1 -27.51 45.39 -17.13
C MET A 1 -26.63 44.41 -16.35
N ALA A 2 -27.09 43.53 -15.47
CA ALA A 2 -28.14 42.50 -15.55
C ALA A 2 -27.93 41.49 -16.71
N GLN A 3 -27.76 40.21 -16.31
CA GLN A 3 -28.02 38.94 -17.05
C GLN A 3 -26.96 38.51 -18.10
N LEU A 4 -26.52 37.25 -18.28
CA LEU A 4 -26.97 35.86 -18.02
C LEU A 4 -25.71 34.93 -18.08
N LEU A 5 -25.44 33.91 -17.25
CA LEU A 5 -25.98 32.53 -17.15
C LEU A 5 -26.25 31.77 -18.47
N SER A 6 -25.44 30.75 -18.80
CA SER A 6 -25.89 29.34 -18.87
C SER A 6 -24.82 28.32 -19.33
N CYS A 7 -24.69 27.26 -18.53
CA CYS A 7 -24.55 25.82 -18.86
C CYS A 7 -23.57 25.32 -19.95
N HIS A 8 -22.67 24.43 -19.52
CA HIS A 8 -22.80 23.01 -19.87
C HIS A 8 -22.07 22.09 -18.88
N GLN A 9 -22.81 21.13 -18.31
CA GLN A 9 -22.30 19.90 -17.70
C GLN A 9 -22.46 18.75 -18.71
N SER A 10 -21.42 17.93 -18.85
CA SER A 10 -21.51 16.47 -19.01
C SER A 10 -20.11 15.89 -18.83
N GLY A 11 -19.93 15.01 -17.85
CA GLY A 11 -18.64 14.44 -17.48
C GLY A 11 -18.28 13.15 -18.22
N GLN A 12 -17.02 12.72 -18.08
CA GLN A 12 -16.63 11.32 -17.86
C GLN A 12 -15.16 11.24 -17.44
N GLN A 13 -14.84 10.17 -16.70
CA GLN A 13 -13.63 9.93 -15.92
C GLN A 13 -12.35 9.64 -16.72
N ALA A 14 -11.24 9.85 -16.00
CA ALA A 14 -9.92 9.20 -16.11
C ALA A 14 -8.90 9.77 -17.12
N SER A 15 -7.86 10.42 -16.59
CA SER A 15 -6.55 9.76 -16.44
C SER A 15 -5.62 10.59 -15.55
N LYS A 16 -4.81 9.88 -14.75
CA LYS A 16 -3.62 10.42 -14.08
C LYS A 16 -2.70 10.99 -15.15
N ASN A 17 -2.31 12.26 -15.03
CA ASN A 17 -1.02 12.72 -15.50
C ASN A 17 -0.51 13.88 -14.64
N ASN A 18 0.61 13.61 -13.97
CA ASN A 18 1.50 14.60 -13.39
C ASN A 18 1.82 15.67 -14.44
N THR A 19 1.37 16.90 -14.20
CA THR A 19 2.02 18.08 -14.76
C THR A 19 2.03 19.16 -13.69
N HIS A 20 3.24 19.64 -13.40
CA HIS A 20 3.47 20.86 -12.64
C HIS A 20 2.70 22.00 -13.30
N ILE A 21 1.62 22.45 -12.67
CA ILE A 21 1.01 23.73 -12.99
C ILE A 21 1.49 24.67 -11.89
N GLU A 22 2.57 25.41 -12.18
CA GLU A 22 2.88 26.66 -11.49
C GLU A 22 1.72 27.62 -11.77
N ASP A 23 0.86 27.82 -10.77
CA ASP A 23 -0.25 28.76 -10.84
C ASP A 23 0.26 30.19 -10.65
N ASN A 24 0.77 30.78 -11.74
CA ASN A 24 1.26 32.16 -11.81
C ASN A 24 0.13 33.22 -11.87
N SER A 25 -1.12 32.89 -11.50
CA SER A 25 -2.26 33.81 -11.65
C SER A 25 -2.67 34.54 -10.36
N LEU A 26 -2.04 34.24 -9.21
CA LEU A 26 -2.30 34.88 -7.90
C LEU A 26 -1.10 35.64 -7.29
N ASP A 27 0.09 35.58 -7.90
CA ASP A 27 1.31 36.22 -7.37
C ASP A 27 1.32 37.76 -7.49
N LEU A 28 0.46 38.34 -8.34
CA LEU A 28 0.36 39.78 -8.60
C LEU A 28 -0.25 40.61 -7.45
N THR A 29 -0.66 40.01 -6.33
CA THR A 29 -1.16 40.77 -5.16
C THR A 29 -0.21 40.77 -3.97
N TYR A 30 0.57 39.71 -3.76
CA TYR A 30 1.42 39.58 -2.57
C TYR A 30 2.73 40.34 -2.72
N GLN A 31 3.42 40.16 -3.84
CA GLN A 31 4.71 40.81 -4.09
C GLN A 31 4.57 42.33 -4.14
N ASP A 32 3.56 42.86 -4.84
CA ASP A 32 3.32 44.30 -4.93
C ASP A 32 2.86 44.90 -3.59
N THR A 33 2.11 44.12 -2.80
CA THR A 33 1.74 44.54 -1.43
C THR A 33 2.97 44.59 -0.54
N LEU A 34 3.85 43.58 -0.60
CA LEU A 34 5.09 43.53 0.18
C LEU A 34 6.05 44.64 -0.25
N LEU A 35 6.24 44.86 -1.54
CA LEU A 35 7.02 45.98 -2.08
C LEU A 35 6.47 47.30 -1.58
N LYS A 36 5.14 47.50 -1.59
CA LYS A 36 4.51 48.71 -1.07
C LYS A 36 4.69 48.89 0.44
N PHE A 37 4.73 47.81 1.21
CA PHE A 37 4.98 47.88 2.67
C PHE A 37 6.45 48.15 2.97
N LEU A 38 7.37 47.41 2.38
CA LEU A 38 8.80 47.57 2.58
C LEU A 38 9.32 48.92 2.05
N ALA A 39 8.79 49.40 0.92
CA ALA A 39 9.10 50.72 0.39
C ALA A 39 8.50 51.87 1.21
N LEU A 40 7.56 51.61 2.13
CA LEU A 40 6.89 52.63 2.93
C LEU A 40 6.88 52.30 4.43
N GLN A 41 7.81 51.45 4.85
CA GLN A 41 7.87 50.86 6.18
C GLN A 41 7.98 51.93 7.28
N ASP A 42 8.60 53.07 6.98
CA ASP A 42 8.81 54.18 7.92
C ASP A 42 7.63 55.17 8.01
N PHE A 43 6.52 54.90 7.32
CA PHE A 43 5.46 55.91 7.09
C PHE A 43 4.04 55.45 7.35
N ARG A 44 3.81 54.18 7.70
CA ARG A 44 2.46 53.63 7.85
C ARG A 44 2.21 52.98 9.19
N ASP A 45 0.95 53.07 9.61
CA ASP A 45 0.40 52.43 10.80
C ASP A 45 0.56 50.90 10.72
N GLN A 46 1.29 50.34 11.69
CA GLN A 46 1.51 48.91 11.88
C GLN A 46 0.18 48.12 11.96
N SER A 47 -0.92 48.79 12.35
CA SER A 47 -2.26 48.19 12.39
C SER A 47 -2.78 47.74 11.02
N ILE A 48 -2.35 48.39 9.94
CA ILE A 48 -2.75 48.04 8.56
C ILE A 48 -2.02 46.78 8.09
N ILE A 49 -0.75 46.64 8.47
CA ILE A 49 0.07 45.46 8.20
C ILE A 49 -0.54 44.26 8.92
N ALA A 50 -0.79 44.40 10.23
CA ALA A 50 -1.37 43.34 11.05
C ALA A 50 -2.73 42.85 10.50
N LYS A 51 -3.63 43.77 10.12
CA LYS A 51 -4.93 43.42 9.51
C LYS A 51 -4.78 42.65 8.20
N LYS A 52 -3.87 43.07 7.32
CA LYS A 52 -3.62 42.37 6.05
C LYS A 52 -3.04 40.97 6.28
N THR A 53 -2.14 40.80 7.24
CA THR A 53 -1.59 39.47 7.53
C THR A 53 -2.65 38.53 8.11
N THR A 54 -3.58 39.02 8.94
CA THR A 54 -4.71 38.21 9.41
C THR A 54 -5.58 37.74 8.25
N VAL A 55 -5.84 38.60 7.26
CA VAL A 55 -6.58 38.23 6.04
C VAL A 55 -5.82 37.18 5.24
N PHE A 56 -4.51 37.33 5.06
CA PHE A 56 -3.70 36.36 4.32
C PHE A 56 -3.57 35.02 5.04
N ALA A 57 -3.47 34.99 6.37
CA ALA A 57 -3.43 33.75 7.15
C ALA A 57 -4.72 32.92 7.04
N GLN A 58 -5.83 33.53 6.62
CA GLN A 58 -7.11 32.85 6.38
C GLN A 58 -7.27 32.36 4.92
N ASP A 59 -6.33 32.68 4.04
CA ASP A 59 -6.32 32.22 2.65
C ASP A 59 -5.99 30.70 2.60
N LYS A 60 -6.85 29.92 1.92
CA LYS A 60 -6.64 28.47 1.75
C LYS A 60 -5.37 28.13 0.95
N HIS A 61 -4.82 29.09 0.21
CA HIS A 61 -3.58 28.95 -0.55
C HIS A 61 -2.36 29.54 0.19
N PHE A 62 -2.48 29.88 1.47
CA PHE A 62 -1.40 30.50 2.25
C PHE A 62 -0.08 29.72 2.19
N ASN A 63 -0.11 28.38 2.20
CA ASN A 63 1.10 27.56 2.14
C ASN A 63 1.71 27.38 0.73
N ASN A 64 1.01 27.85 -0.33
CA ASN A 64 1.38 27.61 -1.72
C ASN A 64 2.31 28.69 -2.30
N SER A 65 2.22 29.95 -1.85
CA SER A 65 3.14 31.03 -2.28
C SER A 65 4.26 31.25 -1.26
N GLY A 66 5.51 31.31 -1.72
CA GLY A 66 6.67 31.58 -0.86
C GLY A 66 6.64 32.98 -0.23
N TYR A 67 5.97 33.95 -0.86
CA TYR A 67 5.86 35.32 -0.34
C TYR A 67 5.06 35.40 0.98
N ASN A 68 4.23 34.42 1.29
CA ASN A 68 3.49 34.38 2.56
C ASN A 68 4.41 34.14 3.76
N TRP A 69 5.42 33.28 3.60
CA TRP A 69 6.45 33.07 4.62
C TRP A 69 7.30 34.32 4.83
N ILE A 70 7.53 35.10 3.76
CA ILE A 70 8.18 36.40 3.86
C ILE A 70 7.30 37.42 4.61
N PHE A 71 5.99 37.47 4.34
CA PHE A 71 5.07 38.31 5.11
C PHE A 71 5.06 37.96 6.60
N LEU A 72 5.13 36.67 6.91
CA LEU A 72 5.21 36.20 8.28
C LEU A 72 6.55 36.60 8.94
N ALA A 73 7.67 36.46 8.22
CA ALA A 73 8.97 36.95 8.64
C ALA A 73 8.98 38.46 8.89
N TYR A 74 8.33 39.24 8.02
CA TYR A 74 8.15 40.68 8.20
C TYR A 74 7.41 41.03 9.48
N ASN A 75 6.31 40.33 9.79
CA ASN A 75 5.60 40.54 11.05
C ASN A 75 6.42 40.17 12.28
N TYR A 76 7.15 39.05 12.22
CA TYR A 76 8.03 38.67 13.31
C TYR A 76 9.16 39.68 13.52
N LEU A 77 9.66 40.30 12.44
CA LEU A 77 10.61 41.40 12.55
C LEU A 77 10.00 42.63 13.24
N LEU A 78 8.74 42.97 12.94
CA LEU A 78 8.03 44.07 13.62
C LEU A 78 7.77 43.79 15.11
N ASP A 79 7.56 42.53 15.47
CA ASP A 79 7.31 42.06 16.84
C ASP A 79 8.62 41.75 17.63
N ASP A 80 9.79 41.95 17.03
CA ASP A 80 11.11 41.59 17.60
C ASP A 80 11.24 40.09 17.98
N LYS A 81 10.59 39.21 17.20
CA LYS A 81 10.60 37.74 17.37
C LYS A 81 11.61 37.07 16.45
N ILE A 82 12.89 37.30 16.72
CA ILE A 82 14.01 36.88 15.85
C ILE A 82 13.99 35.36 15.55
N ASP A 83 13.81 34.49 16.55
CA ASP A 83 13.75 33.03 16.35
C ASP A 83 12.61 32.60 15.43
N SER A 84 11.50 33.33 15.45
CA SER A 84 10.33 33.02 14.63
C SER A 84 10.55 33.39 13.16
N ILE A 85 11.43 34.36 12.88
CA ILE A 85 11.86 34.69 11.51
C ILE A 85 12.58 33.48 10.91
N GLU A 86 13.54 32.88 11.61
CA GLU A 86 14.29 31.73 11.09
C GLU A 86 13.37 30.54 10.77
N ILE A 87 12.39 30.27 11.64
CA ILE A 87 11.38 29.22 11.43
C ILE A 87 10.55 29.51 10.18
N ALA A 88 10.11 30.76 9.98
CA ALA A 88 9.36 31.15 8.78
C ALA A 88 10.20 30.96 7.51
N LEU A 89 11.47 31.39 7.54
CA LEU A 89 12.38 31.28 6.38
C LEU A 89 12.74 29.83 6.04
N LYS A 90 12.83 28.91 7.03
CA LYS A 90 13.07 27.47 6.79
C LYS A 90 11.97 26.83 5.94
N ASN A 91 10.74 27.34 5.97
CA ASN A 91 9.65 26.82 5.12
C ASN A 91 9.83 27.12 3.61
N LEU A 92 10.82 27.96 3.27
CA LEU A 92 11.24 28.23 1.89
C LEU A 92 12.33 27.26 1.41
N ASP A 93 12.95 26.47 2.30
CA ASP A 93 14.00 25.51 1.93
C ASP A 93 13.42 24.36 1.08
N GLY A 94 14.17 23.93 0.07
CA GLY A 94 13.75 22.86 -0.86
C GLY A 94 12.71 23.28 -1.91
N ARG A 95 12.28 24.55 -1.93
CA ARG A 95 11.43 25.13 -2.98
C ARG A 95 12.29 25.77 -4.07
N LYS A 96 11.81 25.78 -5.31
CA LYS A 96 12.38 26.61 -6.39
C LYS A 96 11.96 28.06 -6.15
N LEU A 97 12.90 28.91 -5.74
CA LEU A 97 12.63 30.31 -5.40
C LEU A 97 12.85 31.21 -6.62
N SER A 98 11.99 32.21 -6.81
CA SER A 98 12.28 33.31 -7.73
C SER A 98 13.45 34.15 -7.19
N PRO A 99 14.18 34.88 -8.06
CA PRO A 99 15.26 35.75 -7.59
C PRO A 99 14.81 36.78 -6.55
N ASP A 100 13.64 37.39 -6.73
CA ASP A 100 13.05 38.34 -5.76
C ASP A 100 12.74 37.68 -4.41
N LEU A 101 12.27 36.43 -4.42
CA LEU A 101 11.96 35.71 -3.20
C LEU A 101 13.23 35.29 -2.45
N LEU A 102 14.31 34.96 -3.16
CA LEU A 102 15.61 34.69 -2.55
C LEU A 102 16.21 35.97 -1.95
N VAL A 103 16.15 37.09 -2.67
CA VAL A 103 16.55 38.42 -2.17
C VAL A 103 15.82 38.76 -0.87
N LEU A 104 14.51 38.56 -0.82
CA LEU A 104 13.72 38.82 0.39
C LEU A 104 14.10 37.88 1.53
N LYS A 105 14.31 36.59 1.25
CA LYS A 105 14.77 35.61 2.23
C LYS A 105 16.10 36.04 2.86
N ASP A 106 17.07 36.45 2.04
CA ASP A 106 18.37 36.92 2.51
C ASP A 106 18.25 38.24 3.28
N TYR A 107 17.44 39.18 2.81
CA TYR A 107 17.16 40.42 3.52
C TYR A 107 16.63 40.17 4.94
N PHE A 108 15.61 39.31 5.09
CA PHE A 108 15.03 39.02 6.41
C PHE A 108 15.97 38.20 7.30
N LYS A 109 16.76 37.28 6.72
CA LYS A 109 17.79 36.54 7.46
C LYS A 109 18.89 37.45 7.99
N ILE A 110 19.35 38.40 7.17
CA ILE A 110 20.35 39.39 7.57
C ILE A 110 19.74 40.33 8.61
N SER A 111 18.53 40.86 8.37
CA SER A 111 17.84 41.78 9.28
C SER A 111 17.59 41.16 10.66
N ALA A 112 17.28 39.87 10.73
CA ALA A 112 17.11 39.12 11.99
C ALA A 112 18.40 39.10 12.83
N ASN A 113 19.57 39.03 12.17
CA ASN A 113 20.88 39.05 12.83
C ASN A 113 21.47 40.47 12.94
N PHE A 114 20.82 41.46 12.35
CA PHE A 114 21.21 42.85 12.37
C PHE A 114 20.63 43.53 13.61
N SER A 115 21.24 43.28 14.78
CA SER A 115 20.88 43.96 16.04
C SER A 115 20.97 45.47 15.85
N PHE A 116 19.89 46.22 16.11
CA PHE A 116 19.90 47.68 15.92
C PHE A 116 20.79 48.45 16.92
N ASN A 117 21.24 47.79 17.97
CA ASN A 117 21.95 48.40 19.10
C ASN A 117 23.46 48.10 19.15
N ASP A 118 23.96 47.18 18.31
CA ASP A 118 25.37 46.77 18.30
C ASP A 118 26.15 47.33 17.10
N VAL A 119 27.46 47.47 17.27
CA VAL A 119 28.39 47.82 16.18
C VAL A 119 28.38 46.70 15.15
N THR A 120 28.11 47.03 13.89
CA THR A 120 28.03 46.04 12.82
C THR A 120 29.37 45.35 12.59
N THR A 121 29.39 44.02 12.74
CA THR A 121 30.58 43.19 12.53
C THR A 121 30.95 43.12 11.04
N ILE A 122 32.21 42.82 10.74
CA ILE A 122 32.71 42.68 9.37
C ILE A 122 31.95 41.59 8.61
N GLY A 123 31.67 40.44 9.26
CA GLY A 123 30.95 39.34 8.62
C GLY A 123 29.50 39.68 8.23
N ILE A 124 28.81 40.54 8.99
CA ILE A 124 27.46 41.00 8.62
C ILE A 124 27.54 41.97 7.42
N MET A 125 28.57 42.83 7.37
CA MET A 125 28.79 43.73 6.24
C MET A 125 28.99 42.95 4.93
N GLU A 126 29.85 41.92 4.95
CA GLU A 126 30.08 41.05 3.79
C GLU A 126 28.77 40.40 3.31
N GLN A 127 27.98 39.86 4.24
CA GLN A 127 26.66 39.28 3.90
C GLN A 127 25.71 40.29 3.24
N ILE A 128 25.67 41.54 3.71
CA ILE A 128 24.85 42.59 3.09
C ILE A 128 25.35 42.92 1.69
N ILE A 129 26.67 43.01 1.49
CA ILE A 129 27.30 43.32 0.20
C ILE A 129 27.01 42.22 -0.81
N ASP A 130 27.22 40.96 -0.45
CA ASP A 130 26.97 39.80 -1.31
C ASP A 130 25.49 39.72 -1.71
N ALA A 131 24.58 39.89 -0.75
CA ALA A 131 23.14 39.86 -1.01
C ALA A 131 22.69 41.05 -1.89
N LYS A 132 23.29 42.24 -1.70
CA LYS A 132 23.09 43.41 -2.56
C LYS A 132 23.55 43.14 -3.98
N GLU A 133 24.74 42.55 -4.17
CA GLU A 133 25.28 42.24 -5.50
C GLU A 133 24.40 41.23 -6.23
N TYR A 134 24.01 40.15 -5.55
CA TYR A 134 23.05 39.19 -6.08
C TYR A 134 21.73 39.86 -6.50
N ALA A 135 21.19 40.76 -5.67
CA ALA A 135 19.96 41.48 -5.98
C ALA A 135 20.09 42.38 -7.22
N LEU A 136 21.23 43.03 -7.41
CA LEU A 136 21.50 43.88 -8.58
C LEU A 136 21.69 43.05 -9.85
N GLU A 137 22.49 41.98 -9.80
CA GLU A 137 22.72 41.08 -10.93
C GLU A 137 21.41 40.47 -11.45
N ASN A 138 20.51 40.14 -10.54
CA ASN A 138 19.20 39.57 -10.85
C ASN A 138 18.10 40.61 -11.07
N LYS A 139 18.44 41.91 -11.11
CA LYS A 139 17.50 43.04 -11.34
C LYS A 139 16.30 43.02 -10.38
N SER A 140 16.52 42.63 -9.13
CA SER A 140 15.47 42.54 -8.13
C SER A 140 14.88 43.92 -7.79
N ARG A 141 13.55 43.96 -7.66
CA ARG A 141 12.80 45.15 -7.23
C ARG A 141 13.07 45.53 -5.76
N PHE A 142 13.71 44.65 -5.00
CA PHE A 142 13.97 44.80 -3.56
C PHE A 142 15.43 45.16 -3.25
N SER A 143 16.27 45.39 -4.26
CA SER A 143 17.68 45.77 -4.10
C SER A 143 17.90 47.00 -3.19
N PHE A 144 16.96 47.95 -3.19
CA PHE A 144 17.00 49.14 -2.31
C PHE A 144 17.13 48.78 -0.82
N LEU A 145 16.58 47.64 -0.38
CA LEU A 145 16.60 47.24 1.03
C LEU A 145 18.01 47.07 1.58
N PHE A 146 18.93 46.53 0.79
CA PHE A 146 20.31 46.33 1.21
C PHE A 146 21.10 47.64 1.26
N PHE A 147 20.80 48.60 0.40
CA PHE A 147 21.38 49.95 0.51
C PHE A 147 20.95 50.64 1.79
N ASN A 148 19.70 50.45 2.25
CA ASN A 148 19.28 50.93 3.56
C ASN A 148 20.04 50.23 4.70
N LEU A 149 20.26 48.92 4.62
CA LEU A 149 21.06 48.19 5.61
C LEU A 149 22.51 48.68 5.65
N LEU A 150 23.14 48.91 4.49
CA LEU A 150 24.50 49.45 4.39
C LEU A 150 24.58 50.87 4.95
N ALA A 151 23.63 51.74 4.60
CA ALA A 151 23.58 53.10 5.13
C ALA A 151 23.54 53.11 6.66
N ASN A 152 22.70 52.24 7.26
CA ASN A 152 22.62 52.09 8.71
C ASN A 152 23.89 51.47 9.31
N ALA A 153 24.47 50.45 8.67
CA ALA A 153 25.67 49.78 9.15
C ALA A 153 26.89 50.72 9.16
N ASN A 154 27.09 51.47 8.07
CA ASN A 154 28.18 52.42 7.94
C ASN A 154 27.99 53.62 8.88
N TYR A 155 26.74 54.08 9.10
CA TYR A 155 26.45 55.10 10.09
C TYR A 155 26.91 54.68 11.50
N ARG A 156 26.64 53.43 11.91
CA ARG A 156 27.05 52.92 13.24
C ARG A 156 28.54 52.73 13.40
N ARG A 157 29.24 52.49 12.29
CA ARG A 157 30.70 52.44 12.24
C ARG A 157 31.33 53.85 12.19
N ALA A 158 30.52 54.90 12.27
CA ALA A 158 30.91 56.30 12.09
C ALA A 158 31.53 56.61 10.72
N ASP A 159 31.30 55.77 9.70
CA ASP A 159 31.64 56.07 8.30
C ASP A 159 30.48 56.79 7.62
N TYR A 160 30.26 58.04 8.04
CA TYR A 160 29.13 58.86 7.59
C TYR A 160 29.19 59.21 6.10
N ASN A 161 30.38 59.27 5.52
CA ASN A 161 30.56 59.51 4.08
C ASN A 161 30.08 58.31 3.27
N GLN A 162 30.44 57.08 3.68
CA GLN A 162 29.93 55.89 3.00
C GLN A 162 28.42 55.72 3.26
N ALA A 163 27.95 55.96 4.48
CA ALA A 163 26.53 55.92 4.81
C ALA A 163 25.69 56.87 3.93
N LEU A 164 26.23 58.05 3.60
CA LEU A 164 25.60 59.00 2.69
C LEU A 164 25.49 58.45 1.26
N LYS A 165 26.56 57.85 0.73
CA LYS A 165 26.56 57.22 -0.61
C LYS A 165 25.57 56.06 -0.69
N ASP A 166 25.48 55.26 0.38
CA ASP A 166 24.55 54.15 0.46
C ASP A 166 23.10 54.66 0.53
N ASN A 167 22.84 55.75 1.25
CA ASN A 167 21.53 56.40 1.29
C ASN A 167 21.14 57.02 -0.09
N GLU A 168 22.10 57.61 -0.80
CA GLU A 168 21.90 58.06 -2.19
C GLU A 168 21.55 56.91 -3.13
N SER A 169 22.23 55.77 -2.96
CA SER A 169 21.93 54.55 -3.70
C SER A 169 20.56 53.98 -3.33
N TRP A 170 20.20 53.95 -2.04
CA TRP A 170 18.87 53.55 -1.57
C TRP A 170 17.79 54.35 -2.29
N TYR A 171 17.89 55.68 -2.31
CA TYR A 171 16.92 56.54 -2.98
C TYR A 171 16.91 56.35 -4.50
N HIS A 172 18.07 56.16 -5.12
CA HIS A 172 18.19 55.90 -6.56
C HIS A 172 17.43 54.63 -6.98
N TYR A 173 17.63 53.53 -6.23
CA TYR A 173 17.00 52.23 -6.49
C TYR A 173 15.60 52.09 -5.88
N HIS A 174 15.12 53.08 -5.12
CA HIS A 174 13.83 53.00 -4.45
C HIS A 174 12.67 53.04 -5.47
N PRO A 175 11.73 52.06 -5.44
CA PRO A 175 10.67 51.95 -6.44
C PRO A 175 9.71 53.15 -6.45
N ASN A 176 9.53 53.80 -5.29
CA ASN A 176 8.64 54.94 -5.11
C ASN A 176 9.40 56.27 -4.89
N ARG A 177 10.59 56.45 -5.48
CA ARG A 177 11.39 57.68 -5.25
C ARG A 177 10.70 59.00 -5.63
N SER A 178 9.67 58.96 -6.48
CA SER A 178 8.85 60.13 -6.83
C SER A 178 7.78 60.48 -5.78
N ASP A 179 7.51 59.58 -4.85
CA ASP A 179 6.57 59.79 -3.75
C ASP A 179 7.15 60.80 -2.74
N ALA A 180 6.31 61.73 -2.29
CA ALA A 180 6.77 62.81 -1.42
C ALA A 180 7.19 62.33 -0.02
N HIS A 181 6.60 61.25 0.50
CA HIS A 181 6.99 60.66 1.78
C HIS A 181 8.39 60.03 1.68
N VAL A 182 8.64 59.27 0.61
CA VAL A 182 9.95 58.66 0.35
C VAL A 182 11.02 59.73 0.14
N ALA A 183 10.73 60.72 -0.71
CA ALA A 183 11.65 61.83 -0.95
C ALA A 183 11.94 62.61 0.33
N GLN A 184 10.98 62.74 1.24
CA GLN A 184 11.21 63.34 2.54
C GLN A 184 12.09 62.48 3.45
N ALA A 185 11.85 61.16 3.61
CA ALA A 185 12.75 60.36 4.46
C ALA A 185 14.18 60.33 3.94
N TYR A 186 14.36 60.33 2.62
CA TYR A 186 15.68 60.51 2.03
C TYR A 186 16.38 61.76 2.57
N GLN A 187 15.68 62.90 2.59
CA GLN A 187 16.21 64.15 3.15
C GLN A 187 16.39 64.08 4.67
N GLU A 188 15.49 63.42 5.40
CA GLU A 188 15.61 63.20 6.85
C GLU A 188 16.87 62.39 7.21
N ILE A 189 17.16 61.31 6.47
CA ILE A 189 18.37 60.49 6.69
C ILE A 189 19.63 61.30 6.33
N LYS A 190 19.62 62.05 5.22
CA LYS A 190 20.74 62.95 4.88
C LYS A 190 20.96 64.02 5.94
N PHE A 191 19.88 64.57 6.50
CA PHE A 191 19.95 65.55 7.58
C PHE A 191 20.68 64.97 8.80
N MET A 192 20.34 63.74 9.22
CA MET A 192 21.04 63.06 10.32
C MET A 192 22.52 62.83 10.00
N GLN A 193 22.85 62.41 8.79
CA GLN A 193 24.25 62.20 8.36
C GLN A 193 25.05 63.50 8.32
N TYR A 194 24.45 64.61 7.88
CA TYR A 194 25.10 65.92 7.87
C TYR A 194 25.24 66.55 9.27
N ILE A 195 24.38 66.20 10.23
CA ILE A 195 24.59 66.58 11.64
C ILE A 195 25.94 66.01 12.11
N GLU A 196 26.16 64.71 11.89
CA GLU A 196 27.37 64.02 12.32
C GLU A 196 28.63 64.50 11.56
N LEU A 197 28.49 64.87 10.28
CA LEU A 197 29.57 65.47 9.49
C LEU A 197 29.81 66.96 9.82
N HIS A 198 28.97 67.58 10.64
CA HIS A 198 29.00 69.01 10.98
C HIS A 198 28.94 69.96 9.76
N ASP A 199 28.26 69.54 8.69
CA ASP A 199 28.11 70.32 7.45
C ASP A 199 26.82 71.16 7.49
N PHE A 200 26.89 72.34 8.12
CA PHE A 200 25.72 73.18 8.38
C PHE A 200 25.04 73.74 7.12
N GLU A 201 25.78 73.91 6.03
CA GLU A 201 25.22 74.38 4.76
C GLU A 201 24.33 73.30 4.15
N LYS A 202 24.83 72.07 4.06
CA LYS A 202 24.03 70.95 3.56
C LYS A 202 22.87 70.59 4.49
N LEU A 203 23.06 70.75 5.81
CA LEU A 203 22.01 70.57 6.83
C LEU A 203 20.85 71.57 6.64
N LYS A 204 21.16 72.81 6.25
CA LYS A 204 20.15 73.81 5.88
C LYS A 204 19.43 73.41 4.58
N ALA A 205 20.17 72.99 3.57
CA ALA A 205 19.61 72.60 2.27
C ALA A 205 18.67 71.39 2.37
N THR A 206 19.02 70.38 3.17
CA THR A 206 18.13 69.23 3.43
C THR A 206 16.89 69.66 4.21
N LEU A 207 17.01 70.54 5.21
CA LEU A 207 15.86 71.08 5.93
C LEU A 207 14.91 71.86 5.02
N ASP A 208 15.43 72.70 4.12
CA ASP A 208 14.60 73.46 3.18
C ASP A 208 13.90 72.52 2.17
N SER A 209 14.54 71.42 1.79
CA SER A 209 13.91 70.34 1.02
C SER A 209 12.78 69.67 1.81
N CYS A 210 12.98 69.36 3.09
CA CYS A 210 11.93 68.82 3.96
C CYS A 210 10.73 69.79 4.09
N LYS A 211 10.97 71.10 4.18
CA LYS A 211 9.88 72.11 4.18
C LYS A 211 9.10 72.13 2.88
N TYR A 212 9.79 71.99 1.74
CA TYR A 212 9.14 71.90 0.43
C TYR A 212 8.16 70.71 0.39
N TYR A 213 8.60 69.51 0.79
CA TYR A 213 7.73 68.34 0.83
C TYR A 213 6.59 68.46 1.86
N ALA A 214 6.85 69.09 3.00
CA ALA A 214 5.82 69.36 4.00
C ALA A 214 4.71 70.27 3.49
N ASN A 215 5.07 71.34 2.78
CA ASN A 215 4.09 72.23 2.18
C ASN A 215 3.37 71.58 0.99
N LYS A 216 4.06 70.75 0.21
CA LYS A 216 3.50 70.07 -0.96
C LYS A 216 2.45 69.01 -0.59
N THR A 217 2.67 68.27 0.49
CA THR A 217 1.78 67.17 0.89
C THR A 217 0.64 67.61 1.80
N ALA A 218 0.84 68.68 2.59
CA ALA A 218 -0.05 69.07 3.70
C ALA A 218 -0.34 67.93 4.69
N ASP A 219 0.51 66.90 4.73
CA ASP A 219 0.37 65.75 5.61
C ASP A 219 0.89 66.11 7.02
N SER A 220 0.05 65.93 8.03
CA SER A 220 0.35 66.27 9.42
C SER A 220 1.55 65.50 9.99
N ALA A 221 1.77 64.25 9.58
CA ALA A 221 2.91 63.45 10.04
C ALA A 221 4.24 63.98 9.46
N ILE A 222 4.21 64.34 8.18
CA ILE A 222 5.34 64.96 7.48
C ILE A 222 5.68 66.34 8.08
N ILE A 223 4.67 67.17 8.33
CA ILE A 223 4.84 68.49 8.94
C ILE A 223 5.43 68.36 10.34
N MET A 224 4.94 67.39 11.12
CA MET A 224 5.47 67.08 12.46
C MET A 224 6.96 66.71 12.40
N ARG A 225 7.38 65.78 11.52
CA ARG A 225 8.81 65.42 11.39
C ARG A 225 9.68 66.59 10.94
N MET A 226 9.16 67.46 10.06
CA MET A 226 9.86 68.68 9.65
C MET A 226 10.12 69.61 10.85
N TYR A 227 9.15 69.82 11.74
CA TYR A 227 9.36 70.63 12.95
C TYR A 227 10.41 70.04 13.90
N ASN A 228 10.49 68.70 13.99
CA ASN A 228 11.56 68.04 14.74
C ASN A 228 12.94 68.35 14.14
N LEU A 229 13.10 68.20 12.82
CA LEU A 229 14.36 68.55 12.14
C LEU A 229 14.70 70.03 12.29
N GLN A 230 13.70 70.91 12.21
CA GLN A 230 13.90 72.35 12.40
C GLN A 230 14.44 72.67 13.80
N ALA A 231 13.93 72.00 14.84
CA ALA A 231 14.44 72.12 16.20
C ALA A 231 15.90 71.67 16.29
N GLN A 232 16.25 70.52 15.69
CA GLN A 232 17.62 70.02 15.65
C GLN A 232 18.57 70.95 14.88
N TYR A 233 18.16 71.50 13.74
CA TYR A 233 18.96 72.45 12.97
C TYR A 233 19.32 73.68 13.82
N PHE A 234 18.30 74.29 14.44
CA PHE A 234 18.51 75.48 15.26
C PHE A 234 19.33 75.20 16.50
N PHE A 235 19.17 74.03 17.10
CA PHE A 235 20.03 73.55 18.18
C PHE A 235 21.48 73.46 17.72
N SER A 236 21.75 72.81 16.59
CA SER A 236 23.11 72.59 16.07
C SER A 236 23.85 73.88 15.70
N ILE A 237 23.13 74.92 15.26
CA ILE A 237 23.73 76.24 14.97
C ILE A 237 23.71 77.20 16.17
N GLY A 238 23.34 76.74 17.36
CA GLY A 238 23.33 77.54 18.59
C GLY A 238 22.19 78.55 18.73
N ASN A 239 21.13 78.45 17.90
CA ASN A 239 19.97 79.33 17.99
C ASN A 239 18.90 78.75 18.95
N SER A 240 19.19 78.81 20.26
CA SER A 240 18.35 78.18 21.30
C SER A 240 16.89 78.65 21.29
N ARG A 241 16.63 79.94 21.00
CA ARG A 241 15.26 80.46 20.94
C ARG A 241 14.43 79.79 19.84
N LYS A 242 14.95 79.74 18.61
CA LYS A 242 14.23 79.10 17.49
C LYS A 242 14.14 77.59 17.66
N ALA A 243 15.11 76.97 18.33
CA ALA A 243 15.06 75.55 18.68
C ALA A 243 13.89 75.24 19.64
N VAL A 244 13.67 76.09 20.65
CA VAL A 244 12.49 76.00 21.54
C VAL A 244 11.19 76.20 20.76
N GLU A 245 11.08 77.23 19.92
CA GLU A 245 9.87 77.48 19.12
C GLU A 245 9.51 76.28 18.22
N ALA A 246 10.50 75.70 17.54
CA ALA A 246 10.29 74.53 16.68
C ALA A 246 9.96 73.26 17.47
N SER A 247 10.64 73.01 18.60
CA SER A 247 10.36 71.85 19.45
C SER A 247 9.00 71.92 20.13
N GLN A 248 8.51 73.11 20.48
CA GLN A 248 7.14 73.30 20.97
C GLN A 248 6.10 72.97 19.89
N LYS A 249 6.31 73.43 18.64
CA LYS A 249 5.42 73.06 17.53
C LYS A 249 5.37 71.54 17.34
N TYR A 250 6.53 70.89 17.30
CA TYR A 250 6.64 69.43 17.25
C TYR A 250 5.88 68.75 18.39
N PHE A 251 6.08 69.20 19.63
CA PHE A 251 5.41 68.66 20.81
C PHE A 251 3.89 68.82 20.75
N ASN A 252 3.40 70.00 20.32
CA ASN A 252 1.97 70.27 20.18
C ASN A 252 1.32 69.38 19.11
N TYR A 253 2.01 69.13 17.99
CA TYR A 253 1.56 68.17 16.99
C TYR A 253 1.39 66.78 17.59
N LEU A 254 2.42 66.26 18.29
CA LEU A 254 2.34 64.95 18.94
C LEU A 254 1.24 64.87 20.01
N SER A 255 1.02 65.96 20.75
CA SER A 255 -0.05 66.06 21.74
C SER A 255 -1.42 65.95 21.08
N SER A 256 -1.64 66.71 20.01
CA SER A 256 -2.91 66.71 19.26
C SER A 256 -3.21 65.37 18.57
N SER A 257 -2.17 64.64 18.12
CA SER A 257 -2.31 63.34 17.47
C SER A 257 -2.31 62.15 18.44
N LYS A 258 -2.27 62.40 19.76
CA LYS A 258 -2.13 61.37 20.81
C LYS A 258 -0.90 60.46 20.60
N ALA A 259 0.15 60.98 19.97
CA ALA A 259 1.40 60.27 19.68
C ALA A 259 2.56 60.72 20.58
N LEU A 260 2.26 61.36 21.71
CA LEU A 260 3.27 61.74 22.71
C LEU A 260 4.04 60.53 23.21
N ASN A 261 5.35 60.70 23.35
CA ASN A 261 6.27 59.70 23.86
C ASN A 261 7.33 60.40 24.73
N ALA A 262 8.13 59.61 25.48
CA ALA A 262 9.16 60.18 26.34
C ALA A 262 10.22 60.97 25.56
N TYR A 263 10.58 60.60 24.34
CA TYR A 263 11.58 61.36 23.57
C TYR A 263 11.12 62.80 23.29
N ALA A 264 9.82 63.01 23.05
CA ALA A 264 9.26 64.33 22.85
C ALA A 264 9.41 65.24 24.08
N TYR A 265 9.13 64.72 25.28
CA TYR A 265 9.34 65.45 26.55
C TYR A 265 10.81 65.79 26.76
N ALA A 266 11.70 64.81 26.57
CA ALA A 266 13.14 64.96 26.75
C ALA A 266 13.75 66.00 25.80
N ASN A 267 13.37 65.95 24.51
CA ASN A 267 13.86 66.87 23.49
C ASN A 267 13.40 68.30 23.75
N LEU A 268 12.12 68.50 24.12
CA LEU A 268 11.60 69.83 24.45
C LEU A 268 12.27 70.39 25.72
N ALA A 269 12.40 69.58 26.76
CA ALA A 269 13.06 69.97 28.01
C ALA A 269 14.53 70.36 27.79
N LYS A 270 15.27 69.60 26.97
CA LYS A 270 16.65 69.92 26.62
C LYS A 270 16.78 71.23 25.85
N ASN A 271 15.86 71.50 24.92
CA ASN A 271 15.84 72.79 24.21
C ASN A 271 15.55 73.96 25.17
N PHE A 272 14.62 73.79 26.13
CA PHE A 272 14.40 74.78 27.19
C PHE A 272 15.65 75.01 28.04
N LEU A 273 16.34 73.93 28.42
CA LEU A 273 17.57 74.00 29.21
C LEU A 273 18.65 74.80 28.48
N ASN A 274 18.87 74.51 27.20
CA ASN A 274 19.83 75.21 26.34
C ASN A 274 19.45 76.67 26.04
N ASN A 275 18.17 77.02 26.18
CA ASN A 275 17.67 78.39 26.10
C ASN A 275 17.65 79.10 27.47
N HIS A 276 18.29 78.52 28.50
CA HIS A 276 18.32 79.02 29.87
C HIS A 276 16.95 79.15 30.55
N GLN A 277 15.93 78.46 30.04
CA GLN A 277 14.59 78.39 30.64
C GLN A 277 14.52 77.20 31.60
N ILE A 278 15.24 77.32 32.71
CA ILE A 278 15.53 76.20 33.63
C ILE A 278 14.25 75.61 34.24
N ASP A 279 13.29 76.44 34.66
CA ASP A 279 12.04 75.94 35.27
C ASP A 279 11.20 75.12 34.29
N SER A 280 11.10 75.57 33.04
CA SER A 280 10.43 74.82 31.98
C SER A 280 11.14 73.49 31.70
N ALA A 281 12.47 73.50 31.66
CA ALA A 281 13.25 72.28 31.49
C ALA A 281 12.96 71.26 32.60
N ILE A 282 13.01 71.69 33.87
CA ILE A 282 12.70 70.84 35.03
C ILE A 282 11.27 70.28 34.94
N TYR A 283 10.29 71.13 34.59
CA TYR A 283 8.90 70.70 34.43
C TYR A 283 8.76 69.59 33.39
N TYR A 284 9.29 69.79 32.18
CA TYR A 284 9.13 68.82 31.09
C TYR A 284 9.95 67.54 31.30
N PHE A 285 11.13 67.60 31.93
CA PHE A 285 11.84 66.37 32.32
C PHE A 285 11.04 65.56 33.35
N ASN A 286 10.46 66.19 34.37
CA ASN A 286 9.62 65.50 35.34
C ASN A 286 8.35 64.93 34.71
N ALA A 287 7.70 65.68 33.82
CA ALA A 287 6.54 65.22 33.07
C ALA A 287 6.87 63.98 32.22
N GLY A 288 8.04 63.95 31.58
CA GLY A 288 8.50 62.77 30.83
C GLY A 288 8.83 61.57 31.73
N LEU A 289 9.42 61.78 32.91
CA LEU A 289 9.59 60.70 33.90
C LEU A 289 8.25 60.13 34.38
N GLN A 290 7.26 60.99 34.61
CA GLN A 290 5.90 60.57 34.96
C GLN A 290 5.21 59.84 33.79
N PHE A 291 5.46 60.27 32.55
CA PHE A 291 5.02 59.57 31.35
C PHE A 291 5.60 58.14 31.29
N ILE A 292 6.92 57.98 31.51
CA ILE A 292 7.59 56.68 31.57
C ILE A 292 6.99 55.80 32.69
N LYS A 293 6.68 56.39 33.85
CA LYS A 293 6.08 55.65 34.98
C LYS A 293 4.68 55.12 34.66
N THR A 294 3.88 55.88 33.90
CA THR A 294 2.49 55.56 33.58
C THR A 294 2.36 54.66 32.34
N HIS A 295 3.32 54.74 31.42
CA HIS A 295 3.34 53.94 30.19
C HIS A 295 4.35 52.81 30.34
N LYS A 296 3.86 51.60 30.66
CA LYS A 296 4.68 50.40 30.88
C LYS A 296 5.62 50.15 29.69
N GLY A 297 6.93 50.27 29.90
CA GLY A 297 7.97 49.96 28.91
C GLY A 297 9.39 50.20 29.45
N LYS A 298 10.39 49.48 28.91
CA LYS A 298 11.82 49.73 29.19
C LYS A 298 12.25 51.01 28.47
N GLN A 299 12.03 52.18 29.07
CA GLN A 299 12.49 53.46 28.53
C GLN A 299 13.67 53.98 29.35
N ASN A 300 14.70 54.47 28.66
CA ASN A 300 15.93 54.92 29.29
C ASN A 300 15.70 56.22 30.08
N LYS A 301 15.68 56.11 31.41
CA LYS A 301 15.52 57.25 32.33
C LYS A 301 16.84 57.99 32.58
N LEU A 302 17.98 57.42 32.22
CA LEU A 302 19.30 58.01 32.51
C LEU A 302 19.42 59.42 31.92
N PHE A 303 18.97 59.60 30.68
CA PHE A 303 18.99 60.91 30.00
C PHE A 303 18.19 61.96 30.78
N TYR A 304 17.06 61.59 31.35
CA TYR A 304 16.23 62.49 32.16
C TYR A 304 16.95 62.92 33.43
N TYR A 305 17.50 61.96 34.19
CA TYR A 305 18.18 62.29 35.44
C TYR A 305 19.45 63.09 35.21
N GLN A 306 20.24 62.79 34.18
CA GLN A 306 21.44 63.57 33.85
C GLN A 306 21.08 65.03 33.55
N ASN A 307 20.06 65.28 32.73
CA ASN A 307 19.69 66.65 32.40
C ASN A 307 18.94 67.36 33.54
N LEU A 308 18.18 66.64 34.38
CA LEU A 308 17.60 67.21 35.61
C LEU A 308 18.67 67.60 36.63
N GLN A 309 19.73 66.79 36.77
CA GLN A 309 20.86 67.12 37.63
C GLN A 309 21.53 68.41 37.17
N VAL A 310 21.77 68.56 35.86
CA VAL A 310 22.28 69.81 35.27
C VAL A 310 21.32 70.96 35.51
N ALA A 311 20.02 70.78 35.29
CA ALA A 311 19.02 71.83 35.48
C ALA A 311 18.92 72.30 36.94
N HIS A 312 18.94 71.38 37.90
CA HIS A 312 18.96 71.70 39.33
C HIS A 312 20.25 72.40 39.74
N ALA A 313 21.41 71.97 39.23
CA ALA A 313 22.69 72.64 39.48
C ALA A 313 22.71 74.07 38.92
N LEU A 314 22.20 74.30 37.70
CA LEU A 314 22.07 75.63 37.10
C LEU A 314 21.08 76.53 37.87
N LYS A 315 20.10 75.94 38.57
CA LYS A 315 19.17 76.64 39.46
C LYS A 315 19.78 76.97 40.83
N GLY A 316 20.93 76.38 41.18
CA GLY A 316 21.56 76.48 42.50
C GLY A 316 21.03 75.50 43.55
N ASP A 317 20.18 74.54 43.15
CA ASP A 317 19.56 73.53 44.01
C ASP A 317 20.42 72.25 44.03
N TYR A 318 21.59 72.32 44.68
CA TYR A 318 22.57 71.23 44.69
C TYR A 318 22.09 69.98 45.42
N GLU A 319 21.21 70.12 46.40
CA GLU A 319 20.60 68.99 47.11
C GLU A 319 19.75 68.14 46.16
N ARG A 320 18.86 68.77 45.39
CA ARG A 320 18.08 68.05 44.37
C ARG A 320 18.93 67.54 43.23
N ALA A 321 19.98 68.26 42.85
CA ALA A 321 20.93 67.77 41.85
C ALA A 321 21.59 66.47 42.30
N TYR A 322 22.01 66.38 43.57
CA TYR A 322 22.57 65.16 44.16
C TYR A 322 21.54 64.02 44.23
N PHE A 323 20.33 64.31 44.72
CA PHE A 323 19.25 63.30 44.78
C PHE A 323 18.89 62.73 43.40
N THR A 324 18.89 63.58 42.38
CA THR A 324 18.66 63.18 40.99
C THR A 324 19.79 62.27 40.48
N LEU A 325 21.04 62.59 40.82
CA LEU A 325 22.20 61.76 40.47
C LEU A 325 22.16 60.39 41.15
N ASP A 326 21.80 60.32 42.43
CA ASP A 326 21.62 59.04 43.14
C ASP A 326 20.50 58.21 42.49
N SER A 327 19.38 58.84 42.16
CA SER A 327 18.29 58.18 41.43
C SER A 327 18.76 57.60 40.08
N ALA A 328 19.60 58.34 39.35
CA ALA A 328 20.22 57.87 38.10
C ALA A 328 21.10 56.64 38.33
N TYR A 329 21.91 56.66 39.38
CA TYR A 329 22.81 55.57 39.74
C TYR A 329 22.03 54.30 40.15
N GLN A 330 20.96 54.44 40.94
CA GLN A 330 20.12 53.31 41.31
C GLN A 330 19.40 52.70 40.09
N ASP A 331 18.83 53.53 39.22
CA ASP A 331 18.20 53.04 38.00
C ASP A 331 19.22 52.36 37.05
N TYR A 332 20.44 52.90 36.93
CA TYR A 332 21.52 52.24 36.19
C TYR A 332 21.88 50.88 36.81
N LYS A 333 22.10 50.82 38.12
CA LYS A 333 22.43 49.57 38.85
C LYS A 333 21.32 48.52 38.73
N ASN A 334 20.06 48.94 38.81
CA ASN A 334 18.92 48.05 38.62
C ASN A 334 18.83 47.55 37.17
N SER A 335 19.08 48.44 36.20
CA SER A 335 19.10 48.08 34.78
C SER A 335 20.22 47.11 34.44
N THR A 336 21.45 47.33 34.92
CA THR A 336 22.58 46.42 34.66
C THR A 336 22.34 45.06 35.27
N LYS A 337 21.86 45.00 36.52
CA LYS A 337 21.45 43.75 37.17
C LYS A 337 20.34 43.03 36.40
N SER A 338 19.36 43.77 35.87
CA SER A 338 18.29 43.19 35.03
C SER A 338 18.84 42.62 33.73
N ILE A 339 19.75 43.32 33.05
CA ILE A 339 20.40 42.86 31.81
C ILE A 339 21.24 41.62 32.07
N GLU A 340 21.99 41.59 33.18
CA GLU A 340 22.78 40.44 33.58
C GLU A 340 21.89 39.23 33.89
N ASN A 341 20.80 39.41 34.64
CA ASN A 341 19.82 38.36 34.89
C ASN A 341 19.16 37.86 33.59
N GLU A 342 18.83 38.74 32.65
CA GLU A 342 18.29 38.36 31.34
C GLU A 342 19.31 37.55 30.53
N ARG A 343 20.58 37.98 30.48
CA ARG A 343 21.66 37.21 29.84
C ARG A 343 21.85 35.85 30.48
N ILE A 344 21.82 35.76 31.81
CA ILE A 344 21.90 34.48 32.54
C ILE A 344 20.72 33.58 32.17
N ASN A 345 19.50 34.12 32.14
CA ASN A 345 18.31 33.37 31.76
C ASN A 345 18.36 32.91 30.29
N GLU A 346 18.86 33.74 29.39
CA GLU A 346 19.04 33.38 27.97
C GLU A 346 20.06 32.25 27.82
N ILE A 347 21.22 32.35 28.47
CA ILE A 347 22.26 31.31 28.48
C ILE A 347 21.71 30.01 29.05
N ASN A 348 20.97 30.07 30.16
CA ASN A 348 20.33 28.89 30.76
C ASN A 348 19.31 28.25 29.82
N THR A 349 18.46 29.06 29.18
CA THR A 349 17.46 28.59 28.22
C THR A 349 18.11 27.92 27.01
N ARG A 350 19.18 28.52 26.48
CA ARG A 350 19.95 27.98 25.36
C ARG A 350 20.60 26.64 25.75
N TYR A 351 21.24 26.59 26.91
CA TYR A 351 21.84 25.36 27.45
C TYR A 351 20.80 24.24 27.64
N GLU A 352 19.64 24.54 28.23
CA GLU A 352 18.56 23.56 28.39
C GLU A 352 18.02 23.06 27.04
N THR A 353 17.91 23.96 26.05
CA THR A 353 17.44 23.63 24.71
C THR A 353 18.43 22.70 24.01
N GLU A 354 19.73 23.03 24.02
CA GLU A 354 20.78 22.19 23.46
C GLU A 354 20.81 20.80 24.10
N LYS A 355 20.66 20.71 25.43
CA LYS A 355 20.58 19.44 26.16
C LYS A 355 19.37 18.60 25.72
N LYS A 356 18.20 19.21 25.56
CA LYS A 356 16.98 18.53 25.06
C LYS A 356 17.18 18.05 23.63
N ASP A 357 17.78 18.85 22.76
CA ASP A 357 18.04 18.48 21.36
C ASP A 357 19.00 17.29 21.25
N GLN A 358 20.05 17.26 22.06
CA GLN A 358 20.95 16.10 22.15
C GLN A 358 20.20 14.84 22.60
N ALA A 359 19.34 14.95 23.62
CA ALA A 359 18.52 13.84 24.09
C ALA A 359 17.54 13.34 23.02
N ILE A 360 16.88 14.25 22.29
CA ILE A 360 15.99 13.91 21.16
C ILE A 360 16.77 13.21 20.05
N LYS A 361 17.98 13.68 19.72
CA LYS A 361 18.84 13.06 18.71
C LYS A 361 19.21 11.64 19.10
N LEU A 362 19.58 11.42 20.36
CA LEU A 362 19.88 10.09 20.90
C LEU A 362 18.63 9.18 20.88
N LEU A 363 17.48 9.67 21.33
CA LEU A 363 16.23 8.91 21.29
C LEU A 363 15.85 8.51 19.86
N LYS A 364 16.02 9.42 18.89
CA LYS A 364 15.78 9.13 17.47
C LYS A 364 16.72 8.03 16.96
N THR A 365 18.01 8.08 17.28
CA THR A 365 18.97 7.06 16.82
C THR A 365 18.71 5.71 17.50
N THR A 366 18.43 5.69 18.81
CA THR A 366 18.06 4.48 19.55
C THR A 366 16.76 3.87 19.04
N ASN A 367 15.72 4.68 18.80
CA ASN A 367 14.46 4.19 18.24
C ASN A 367 14.63 3.61 16.83
N ALA A 368 15.43 4.25 15.97
CA ALA A 368 15.74 3.73 14.64
C ALA A 368 16.49 2.38 14.71
N PHE A 369 17.43 2.24 15.65
CA PHE A 369 18.14 0.99 15.89
C PHE A 369 17.20 -0.11 16.42
N ASN A 370 16.35 0.22 17.40
CA ASN A 370 15.36 -0.72 17.95
C ASN A 370 14.35 -1.17 16.89
N HIS A 371 13.90 -0.26 16.01
CA HIS A 371 13.03 -0.62 14.89
C HIS A 371 13.70 -1.64 13.96
N LYS A 372 15.00 -1.46 13.65
CA LYS A 372 15.76 -2.44 12.85
C LYS A 372 15.84 -3.81 13.56
N ILE A 373 16.11 -3.83 14.87
CA ILE A 373 16.13 -5.06 15.66
C ILE A 373 14.76 -5.75 15.64
N MET A 374 13.67 -5.01 15.88
CA MET A 374 12.31 -5.57 15.88
C MET A 374 11.96 -6.21 14.53
N VAL A 375 12.30 -5.56 13.42
CA VAL A 375 12.08 -6.13 12.08
C VAL A 375 12.91 -7.40 11.87
N GLN A 376 14.19 -7.40 12.28
CA GLN A 376 15.05 -8.59 12.20
C GLN A 376 14.51 -9.75 13.04
N GLN A 377 14.09 -9.50 14.28
CA GLN A 377 13.50 -10.52 15.16
C GLN A 377 12.22 -11.11 14.57
N ARG A 378 11.35 -10.29 13.96
CA ARG A 378 10.14 -10.77 13.28
C ARG A 378 10.48 -11.77 12.17
N TRP A 379 11.49 -11.47 11.36
CA TRP A 379 11.92 -12.39 10.29
C TRP A 379 12.52 -13.69 10.84
N ILE A 380 13.29 -13.63 11.94
CA ILE A 380 13.80 -14.82 12.61
C ILE A 380 12.64 -15.73 13.06
N PHE A 381 11.59 -15.19 13.68
CA PHE A 381 10.42 -15.98 14.08
C PHE A 381 9.67 -16.58 12.89
N VAL A 382 9.51 -15.84 11.78
CA VAL A 382 8.88 -16.35 10.56
C VAL A 382 9.67 -17.53 9.96
N ILE A 383 11.00 -17.39 9.87
CA ILE A 383 11.88 -18.45 9.36
C ILE A 383 11.82 -19.69 10.27
N LEU A 384 11.86 -19.49 11.58
CA LEU A 384 11.81 -20.58 12.56
C LEU A 384 10.46 -21.32 12.48
N PHE A 385 9.34 -20.60 12.36
CA PHE A 385 8.03 -21.20 12.16
C PHE A 385 7.94 -22.00 10.84
N ALA A 386 8.45 -21.44 9.75
CA ALA A 386 8.50 -22.13 8.45
C ALA A 386 9.35 -23.41 8.50
N LEU A 387 10.47 -23.39 9.24
CA LEU A 387 11.32 -24.56 9.45
C LEU A 387 10.58 -25.67 10.22
N ILE A 388 9.93 -25.31 11.34
CA ILE A 388 9.14 -26.27 12.13
C ILE A 388 8.01 -26.87 11.27
N PHE A 389 7.31 -26.04 10.50
CA PHE A 389 6.24 -26.48 9.62
C PHE A 389 6.75 -27.43 8.53
N SER A 390 7.90 -27.12 7.91
CA SER A 390 8.53 -27.96 6.90
C SER A 390 8.91 -29.34 7.46
N ILE A 391 9.47 -29.39 8.67
CA ILE A 391 9.82 -30.65 9.36
C ILE A 391 8.55 -31.47 9.65
N ALA A 392 7.50 -30.84 10.18
CA ALA A 392 6.24 -31.52 10.47
C ALA A 392 5.58 -32.06 9.18
N PHE A 393 5.58 -31.27 8.12
CA PHE A 393 5.08 -31.68 6.81
C PHE A 393 5.86 -32.85 6.22
N PHE A 394 7.19 -32.83 6.32
CA PHE A 394 8.05 -33.92 5.87
C PHE A 394 7.75 -35.23 6.62
N ILE A 395 7.60 -35.18 7.95
CA ILE A 395 7.24 -36.35 8.77
C ILE A 395 5.86 -36.88 8.37
N TYR A 396 4.87 -36.00 8.23
CA TYR A 396 3.52 -36.37 7.79
C TYR A 396 3.53 -37.07 6.43
N TYR A 397 4.23 -36.49 5.44
CA TYR A 397 4.32 -37.02 4.09
C TYR A 397 4.98 -38.41 4.07
N ARG A 398 6.06 -38.60 4.84
CA ARG A 398 6.75 -39.89 4.94
C ARG A 398 5.85 -40.97 5.56
N ASN A 399 5.07 -40.63 6.58
CA ASN A 399 4.12 -41.55 7.20
C ASN A 399 2.98 -41.93 6.25
N LYS A 400 2.47 -40.96 5.49
CA LYS A 400 1.43 -41.19 4.48
C LYS A 400 1.91 -42.15 3.37
N GLN A 401 3.14 -41.99 2.88
CA GLN A 401 3.71 -42.90 1.88
C GLN A 401 3.84 -44.34 2.41
N LYS A 402 4.29 -44.51 3.65
CA LYS A 402 4.35 -45.85 4.28
C LYS A 402 2.98 -46.50 4.38
N LEU A 403 1.96 -45.74 4.80
CA LEU A 403 0.59 -46.24 4.91
C LEU A 403 0.04 -46.71 3.55
N LEU A 404 0.21 -45.90 2.50
CA LEU A 404 -0.26 -46.24 1.16
C LEU A 404 0.43 -47.49 0.60
N LYS A 405 1.73 -47.66 0.86
CA LYS A 405 2.46 -48.87 0.45
C LYS A 405 1.91 -50.12 1.13
N ASN A 406 1.63 -50.04 2.43
CA ASN A 406 1.07 -51.16 3.20
C ASN A 406 -0.34 -51.54 2.71
N ILE A 407 -1.18 -50.55 2.38
CA ILE A 407 -2.52 -50.78 1.83
C ILE A 407 -2.43 -51.49 0.47
N ASN A 408 -1.60 -50.98 -0.44
CA ASN A 408 -1.43 -51.60 -1.76
C ASN A 408 -0.92 -53.05 -1.67
N GLN A 409 0.01 -53.34 -0.77
CA GLN A 409 0.49 -54.70 -0.57
C GLN A 409 -0.61 -55.67 -0.10
N ARG A 410 -1.53 -55.20 0.75
CA ARG A 410 -2.68 -56.01 1.19
C ARG A 410 -3.64 -56.30 0.03
N ILE A 411 -3.97 -55.29 -0.76
CA ILE A 411 -4.88 -55.43 -1.91
C ILE A 411 -4.31 -56.44 -2.93
N VAL A 412 -3.01 -56.38 -3.21
CA VAL A 412 -2.37 -57.34 -4.14
C VAL A 412 -2.39 -58.76 -3.59
N ALA A 413 -2.18 -58.94 -2.28
CA ALA A 413 -2.24 -60.26 -1.65
C ALA A 413 -3.65 -60.86 -1.68
N GLU A 414 -4.68 -60.06 -1.38
CA GLU A 414 -6.09 -60.48 -1.41
C GLU A 414 -6.52 -60.91 -2.81
N ASN A 415 -6.19 -60.12 -3.84
CA ASN A 415 -6.50 -60.49 -5.23
C ASN A 415 -5.87 -61.82 -5.65
N ARG A 416 -4.62 -62.07 -5.23
CA ARG A 416 -3.92 -63.32 -5.54
C ARG A 416 -4.60 -64.53 -4.90
N GLN A 417 -5.15 -64.39 -3.69
CA GLN A 417 -5.89 -65.47 -3.03
C GLN A 417 -7.17 -65.82 -3.80
N LEU A 418 -7.95 -64.82 -4.20
CA LEU A 418 -9.20 -65.04 -4.94
C LEU A 418 -8.99 -65.80 -6.26
N ILE A 419 -7.94 -65.44 -7.02
CA ILE A 419 -7.61 -66.12 -8.28
C ILE A 419 -7.25 -67.60 -8.05
N LEU A 420 -6.50 -67.90 -6.99
CA LEU A 420 -6.12 -69.28 -6.66
C LEU A 420 -7.34 -70.12 -6.26
N GLU A 421 -8.22 -69.57 -5.42
CA GLU A 421 -9.47 -70.25 -5.02
C GLU A 421 -10.37 -70.57 -6.21
N GLN A 422 -10.44 -69.70 -7.21
CA GLN A 422 -11.20 -69.94 -8.44
C GLN A 422 -10.60 -71.10 -9.25
N LYS A 423 -9.28 -71.11 -9.48
CA LYS A 423 -8.59 -72.19 -10.20
C LYS A 423 -8.73 -73.55 -9.49
N THR A 424 -8.71 -73.57 -8.16
CA THR A 424 -8.88 -74.82 -7.40
C THR A 424 -10.28 -75.40 -7.54
N ARG A 425 -11.33 -74.56 -7.59
CA ARG A 425 -12.71 -75.02 -7.79
C ARG A 425 -12.96 -75.62 -9.18
N GLN A 426 -12.34 -75.07 -10.22
CA GLN A 426 -12.52 -75.54 -11.60
C GLN A 426 -11.95 -76.94 -11.86
N ASN A 427 -10.92 -77.37 -11.11
CA ASN A 427 -10.25 -78.66 -11.32
C ASN A 427 -10.91 -79.84 -10.55
N GLN A 428 -12.06 -79.67 -9.91
CA GLN A 428 -12.73 -80.73 -9.17
C GLN A 428 -13.71 -81.51 -10.07
N LEU A 429 -13.49 -82.83 -10.21
CA LEU A 429 -14.43 -83.74 -10.89
C LEU A 429 -15.75 -83.82 -10.12
N ASN A 430 -16.88 -83.84 -10.82
CA ASN A 430 -18.20 -84.07 -10.19
C ASN A 430 -18.24 -85.50 -9.61
N PRO A 431 -18.25 -85.68 -8.28
CA PRO A 431 -18.18 -87.01 -7.67
C PRO A 431 -19.36 -87.89 -8.10
N HIS A 432 -20.54 -87.29 -8.28
CA HIS A 432 -21.76 -87.99 -8.69
C HIS A 432 -21.62 -88.62 -10.08
N PHE A 433 -20.97 -87.94 -11.04
CA PHE A 433 -20.71 -88.49 -12.37
C PHE A 433 -19.82 -89.73 -12.29
N ILE A 434 -18.74 -89.67 -11.49
CA ILE A 434 -17.81 -90.80 -11.30
C ILE A 434 -18.51 -91.99 -10.66
N TYR A 435 -19.31 -91.78 -9.61
CA TYR A 435 -20.08 -92.85 -8.98
C TYR A 435 -21.04 -93.53 -9.97
N ASN A 436 -21.76 -92.75 -10.77
CA ASN A 436 -22.72 -93.28 -11.75
C ASN A 436 -22.04 -94.05 -12.89
N ALA A 437 -20.90 -93.56 -13.38
CA ALA A 437 -20.14 -94.25 -14.41
C ALA A 437 -19.60 -95.60 -13.93
N ILE A 438 -19.09 -95.66 -12.69
CA ILE A 438 -18.62 -96.92 -12.08
C ILE A 438 -19.77 -97.90 -11.87
N ALA A 439 -20.92 -97.45 -11.36
CA ALA A 439 -22.10 -98.29 -11.15
C ALA A 439 -22.61 -98.91 -12.46
N ASN A 440 -22.62 -98.14 -13.55
CA ASN A 440 -23.01 -98.66 -14.87
C ASN A 440 -22.00 -99.66 -15.43
N LEU A 441 -20.69 -99.40 -15.28
CA LEU A 441 -19.66 -100.36 -15.65
C LEU A 441 -19.82 -101.69 -14.91
N GLN A 442 -20.12 -101.64 -13.60
CA GLN A 442 -20.45 -102.83 -12.81
C GLN A 442 -21.65 -103.58 -13.40
N GLY A 443 -22.72 -102.88 -13.78
CA GLY A 443 -23.89 -103.47 -14.44
C GLY A 443 -23.59 -104.16 -15.77
N LEU A 444 -22.74 -103.57 -16.62
CA LEU A 444 -22.30 -104.16 -17.88
C LEU A 444 -21.46 -105.44 -17.67
N ILE A 445 -20.60 -105.45 -16.64
CA ILE A 445 -19.81 -106.63 -16.26
C ILE A 445 -20.72 -107.73 -15.73
N SER A 446 -21.65 -107.41 -14.83
CA SER A 446 -22.62 -108.37 -14.28
C SER A 446 -23.55 -108.98 -15.32
N SER A 447 -23.81 -108.26 -16.43
CA SER A 447 -24.64 -108.73 -17.55
C SER A 447 -23.85 -109.52 -18.61
N GLU A 448 -22.60 -109.90 -18.32
CA GLU A 448 -21.66 -110.61 -19.21
C GLU A 448 -21.33 -109.91 -20.55
N GLN A 449 -21.63 -108.61 -20.68
CA GLN A 449 -21.38 -107.83 -21.91
C GLN A 449 -19.92 -107.34 -21.98
N LYS A 450 -18.95 -108.26 -21.97
CA LYS A 450 -17.50 -107.96 -21.87
C LYS A 450 -17.01 -106.94 -22.89
N ALA A 451 -17.46 -107.03 -24.14
CA ALA A 451 -17.07 -106.09 -25.20
C ALA A 451 -17.57 -104.66 -24.93
N LYS A 452 -18.84 -104.51 -24.51
CA LYS A 452 -19.42 -103.20 -24.14
C LYS A 452 -18.79 -102.64 -22.86
N ALA A 453 -18.49 -103.47 -21.86
CA ALA A 453 -17.80 -103.03 -20.65
C ALA A 453 -16.39 -102.46 -20.95
N ASN A 454 -15.60 -103.13 -21.80
CA ASN A 454 -14.28 -102.63 -22.21
C ASN A 454 -14.37 -101.32 -22.99
N GLN A 455 -15.32 -101.21 -23.93
CA GLN A 455 -15.55 -99.98 -24.67
C GLN A 455 -15.98 -98.83 -23.74
N TYR A 456 -16.84 -99.11 -22.75
CA TYR A 456 -17.26 -98.13 -21.75
C TYR A 456 -16.09 -97.63 -20.91
N LEU A 457 -15.20 -98.52 -20.48
CA LEU A 457 -14.01 -98.16 -19.71
C LEU A 457 -13.05 -97.27 -20.50
N ILE A 458 -12.81 -97.58 -21.78
CA ILE A 458 -11.97 -96.77 -22.67
C ILE A 458 -12.56 -95.36 -22.80
N LEU A 459 -13.85 -95.25 -23.11
CA LEU A 459 -14.53 -93.95 -23.21
C LEU A 459 -14.50 -93.19 -21.87
N LEU A 460 -14.69 -93.88 -20.74
CA LEU A 460 -14.68 -93.26 -19.41
C LEU A 460 -13.30 -92.70 -19.05
N SER A 461 -12.24 -93.47 -19.31
CA SER A 461 -10.87 -93.01 -19.12
C SER A 461 -10.51 -91.82 -20.01
N ARG A 462 -10.97 -91.82 -21.27
CA ARG A 462 -10.79 -90.68 -22.18
C ARG A 462 -11.54 -89.46 -21.65
N GLN A 463 -12.78 -89.60 -21.19
CA GLN A 463 -13.55 -88.49 -20.63
C GLN A 463 -12.89 -87.89 -19.38
N ILE A 464 -12.38 -88.72 -18.45
CA ILE A 464 -11.67 -88.23 -17.26
C ILE A 464 -10.41 -87.46 -17.66
N ARG A 465 -9.68 -87.97 -18.66
CA ARG A 465 -8.50 -87.30 -19.20
C ARG A 465 -8.85 -85.95 -19.82
N ASP A 466 -9.86 -85.91 -20.68
CA ASP A 466 -10.35 -84.69 -21.34
C ASP A 466 -10.71 -83.63 -20.28
N ILE A 467 -11.40 -84.01 -19.20
CA ILE A 467 -11.75 -83.08 -18.10
C ILE A 467 -10.51 -82.52 -17.39
N LEU A 468 -9.45 -83.32 -17.22
CA LEU A 468 -8.23 -82.91 -16.52
C LEU A 468 -7.24 -82.14 -17.39
N GLU A 469 -7.25 -82.36 -18.70
CA GLU A 469 -6.37 -81.72 -19.67
C GLU A 469 -7.01 -80.45 -20.24
N LEU A 470 -8.26 -80.49 -20.68
CA LEU A 470 -8.93 -79.34 -21.33
C LEU A 470 -9.26 -78.20 -20.35
N ASN A 471 -9.57 -78.49 -19.07
CA ASN A 471 -9.84 -77.44 -18.07
C ASN A 471 -8.60 -76.67 -17.58
N ARG A 472 -7.39 -77.06 -18.01
CA ARG A 472 -6.17 -76.30 -17.70
C ARG A 472 -6.01 -75.07 -18.59
N GLU A 473 -6.61 -75.11 -19.76
CA GLU A 473 -6.56 -74.05 -20.76
C GLU A 473 -7.74 -73.09 -20.58
N GLU A 474 -7.52 -71.82 -20.92
CA GLU A 474 -8.57 -70.80 -20.85
C GLU A 474 -9.59 -70.94 -22.00
N TYR A 475 -9.12 -71.41 -23.16
CA TYR A 475 -9.89 -71.71 -24.37
C TYR A 475 -9.35 -72.98 -25.05
N ILE A 476 -10.23 -73.76 -25.65
CA ILE A 476 -9.92 -74.96 -26.46
C ILE A 476 -10.53 -74.83 -27.86
N SER A 477 -10.06 -75.60 -28.85
CA SER A 477 -10.70 -75.55 -30.17
C SER A 477 -12.10 -76.16 -30.12
N LEU A 478 -12.98 -75.69 -31.01
CA LEU A 478 -14.34 -76.20 -31.12
C LEU A 478 -14.33 -77.70 -31.49
N ASP A 479 -13.36 -78.14 -32.29
CA ASP A 479 -13.12 -79.56 -32.56
C ASP A 479 -12.82 -80.37 -31.28
N GLN A 480 -11.99 -79.84 -30.37
CA GLN A 480 -11.69 -80.49 -29.09
C GLN A 480 -12.94 -80.59 -28.21
N GLU A 481 -13.74 -79.53 -28.12
CA GLU A 481 -15.03 -79.53 -27.41
C GLU A 481 -15.99 -80.55 -28.04
N ILE A 482 -16.13 -80.58 -29.37
CA ILE A 482 -16.98 -81.55 -30.08
C ILE A 482 -16.52 -82.99 -29.83
N LYS A 483 -15.21 -83.27 -29.87
CA LYS A 483 -14.66 -84.61 -29.59
C LYS A 483 -14.96 -85.04 -28.15
N SER A 484 -14.79 -84.13 -27.18
CA SER A 484 -15.12 -84.41 -25.78
C SER A 484 -16.61 -84.65 -25.59
N LEU A 485 -17.48 -83.81 -26.19
CA LEU A 485 -18.92 -83.99 -26.17
C LEU A 485 -19.35 -85.33 -26.79
N LYS A 486 -18.75 -85.74 -27.91
CA LYS A 486 -19.02 -87.05 -28.52
C LYS A 486 -18.68 -88.19 -27.57
N ASN A 487 -17.51 -88.16 -26.93
CA ASN A 487 -17.12 -89.17 -25.94
C ASN A 487 -18.12 -89.22 -24.77
N TYR A 488 -18.53 -88.06 -24.26
CA TYR A 488 -19.51 -87.93 -23.20
C TYR A 488 -20.88 -88.51 -23.60
N ILE A 489 -21.41 -88.12 -24.77
CA ILE A 489 -22.73 -88.57 -25.24
C ILE A 489 -22.71 -90.08 -25.48
N LEU A 490 -21.65 -90.64 -26.08
CA LEU A 490 -21.49 -92.09 -26.25
C LEU A 490 -21.48 -92.83 -24.91
N LEU A 491 -20.80 -92.31 -23.89
CA LEU A 491 -20.85 -92.86 -22.53
C LEU A 491 -22.27 -92.86 -21.98
N GLN A 492 -23.02 -91.78 -22.19
CA GLN A 492 -24.41 -91.72 -21.73
C GLN A 492 -25.32 -92.66 -22.54
N GLN A 493 -25.12 -92.78 -23.85
CA GLN A 493 -25.89 -93.67 -24.72
C GLN A 493 -25.75 -95.13 -24.27
N MET A 494 -24.52 -95.55 -23.93
CA MET A 494 -24.27 -96.87 -23.35
C MET A 494 -24.94 -97.06 -21.98
N ARG A 495 -25.01 -96.00 -21.14
CA ARG A 495 -25.71 -96.03 -19.85
C ARG A 495 -27.20 -96.23 -19.98
N TYR A 496 -27.80 -95.59 -20.97
CA TYR A 496 -29.22 -95.69 -21.23
C TYR A 496 -29.57 -96.76 -22.27
N GLN A 497 -28.68 -97.73 -22.54
CA GLN A 497 -28.95 -98.86 -23.43
C GLN A 497 -29.43 -98.44 -24.83
N ASP A 498 -28.82 -97.40 -25.41
CA ASP A 498 -29.08 -96.96 -26.78
C ASP A 498 -30.52 -96.47 -27.04
N VAL A 499 -31.21 -95.95 -26.01
CA VAL A 499 -32.59 -95.41 -26.10
C VAL A 499 -32.71 -94.10 -26.89
N PHE A 500 -31.59 -93.47 -27.22
CA PHE A 500 -31.55 -92.24 -28.02
C PHE A 500 -30.43 -92.30 -29.06
N ASP A 501 -30.62 -91.58 -30.17
CA ASP A 501 -29.58 -91.27 -31.15
C ASP A 501 -29.18 -89.80 -31.03
N PHE A 502 -27.98 -89.46 -31.51
CA PHE A 502 -27.50 -88.09 -31.51
C PHE A 502 -26.84 -87.71 -32.82
N GLU A 503 -26.93 -86.43 -33.16
CA GLU A 503 -26.31 -85.83 -34.33
C GLU A 503 -25.63 -84.53 -33.92
N ILE A 504 -24.36 -84.37 -34.32
CA ILE A 504 -23.60 -83.14 -34.10
C ILE A 504 -23.18 -82.62 -35.46
N GLU A 505 -23.73 -81.48 -35.83
CA GLU A 505 -23.47 -80.80 -37.09
C GLU A 505 -22.72 -79.51 -36.82
N SER A 506 -21.55 -79.36 -37.43
CA SER A 506 -20.93 -78.07 -37.65
C SER A 506 -21.32 -77.62 -39.05
N GLY A 507 -21.92 -76.44 -39.20
CA GLY A 507 -22.19 -75.85 -40.52
C GLY A 507 -20.89 -75.55 -41.29
N ASN A 508 -20.85 -74.48 -42.08
CA ASN A 508 -19.63 -74.05 -42.79
C ASN A 508 -18.54 -73.43 -41.87
N LEU A 509 -18.43 -73.89 -40.63
CA LEU A 509 -17.45 -73.44 -39.63
C LEU A 509 -16.14 -74.22 -39.77
N ASP A 510 -15.00 -73.52 -39.68
CA ASP A 510 -13.72 -74.17 -39.43
C ASP A 510 -13.57 -74.45 -37.93
N VAL A 511 -13.86 -75.70 -37.54
CA VAL A 511 -13.91 -76.12 -36.13
C VAL A 511 -12.52 -76.14 -35.45
N ASP A 512 -11.43 -76.11 -36.21
CA ASP A 512 -10.08 -76.05 -35.67
C ASP A 512 -9.68 -74.61 -35.29
N ASP A 513 -10.20 -73.62 -36.03
CA ASP A 513 -9.90 -72.20 -35.82
C ASP A 513 -10.84 -71.51 -34.83
N VAL A 514 -12.01 -72.08 -34.53
CA VAL A 514 -12.94 -71.51 -33.55
C VAL A 514 -12.56 -71.94 -32.14
N MET A 515 -12.38 -70.97 -31.24
CA MET A 515 -12.03 -71.20 -29.84
C MET A 515 -13.26 -71.06 -28.94
N ILE A 516 -13.42 -71.99 -28.00
CA ILE A 516 -14.52 -72.02 -27.04
C ILE A 516 -14.00 -72.31 -25.63
N PRO A 517 -14.57 -71.71 -24.57
CA PRO A 517 -14.25 -72.11 -23.20
C PRO A 517 -14.54 -73.61 -23.01
N PRO A 518 -13.63 -74.36 -22.36
CA PRO A 518 -13.79 -75.81 -22.22
C PRO A 518 -15.06 -76.17 -21.44
N MET A 519 -15.73 -77.24 -21.87
CA MET A 519 -16.93 -77.80 -21.23
C MET A 519 -18.06 -76.77 -21.06
N LEU A 520 -18.18 -75.83 -22.00
CA LEU A 520 -19.24 -74.82 -21.96
C LEU A 520 -20.59 -75.45 -22.33
N ILE A 521 -20.59 -76.40 -23.26
CA ILE A 521 -21.79 -76.98 -23.88
C ILE A 521 -22.28 -78.19 -23.10
N GLN A 522 -21.33 -78.93 -22.51
CA GLN A 522 -21.61 -80.17 -21.81
C GLN A 522 -22.78 -80.06 -20.82
N PRO A 523 -22.88 -79.05 -19.93
CA PRO A 523 -23.99 -78.94 -18.97
C PRO A 523 -25.39 -78.98 -19.60
N PHE A 524 -25.54 -78.41 -20.80
CA PHE A 524 -26.82 -78.41 -21.52
C PHE A 524 -27.14 -79.78 -22.12
N VAL A 525 -26.11 -80.47 -22.62
CA VAL A 525 -26.20 -81.85 -23.10
C VAL A 525 -26.49 -82.82 -21.95
N GLU A 526 -25.86 -82.65 -20.78
CA GLU A 526 -26.15 -83.46 -19.59
C GLU A 526 -27.62 -83.31 -19.19
N ASN A 527 -28.10 -82.06 -19.13
CA ASN A 527 -29.49 -81.76 -18.79
C ASN A 527 -30.48 -82.39 -19.79
N ALA A 528 -30.19 -82.31 -21.09
CA ALA A 528 -31.03 -82.93 -22.13
C ALA A 528 -31.09 -84.45 -21.94
N ILE A 529 -29.95 -85.11 -21.72
CA ILE A 529 -29.91 -86.57 -21.59
C ILE A 529 -30.52 -87.06 -20.26
N GLU A 530 -30.24 -86.39 -19.14
CA GLU A 530 -30.71 -86.80 -17.82
C GLU A 530 -32.22 -86.65 -17.66
N HIS A 531 -32.80 -85.60 -18.25
CA HIS A 531 -34.21 -85.27 -18.06
C HIS A 531 -35.10 -85.65 -19.26
N ALA A 532 -34.62 -85.53 -20.50
CA ALA A 532 -35.49 -85.68 -21.67
C ALA A 532 -35.75 -87.14 -22.05
N PHE A 533 -34.78 -88.04 -21.85
CA PHE A 533 -34.83 -89.41 -22.38
C PHE A 533 -35.17 -90.50 -21.35
N LYS A 534 -35.46 -90.11 -20.10
CA LYS A 534 -35.83 -91.05 -19.04
C LYS A 534 -37.25 -91.57 -19.27
N ASN A 535 -37.42 -92.89 -19.43
CA ASN A 535 -38.70 -93.58 -19.62
C ASN A 535 -39.47 -93.19 -20.90
N LEU A 536 -38.78 -92.89 -22.00
CA LEU A 536 -39.44 -92.72 -23.30
C LEU A 536 -40.03 -94.04 -23.81
N ASN A 537 -41.22 -93.96 -24.40
CA ASN A 537 -41.86 -95.04 -25.15
C ASN A 537 -41.50 -95.01 -26.65
N TYR A 538 -40.62 -94.09 -27.05
CA TYR A 538 -40.05 -93.95 -28.40
C TYR A 538 -38.55 -93.66 -28.31
N ARG A 539 -37.84 -93.72 -29.44
CA ARG A 539 -36.39 -93.48 -29.50
C ARG A 539 -36.09 -91.97 -29.42
N GLY A 540 -35.26 -91.58 -28.46
CA GLY A 540 -34.82 -90.19 -28.28
C GLY A 540 -33.93 -89.73 -29.44
N GLN A 541 -33.88 -88.42 -29.67
CA GLN A 541 -33.03 -87.75 -30.65
C GLN A 541 -32.47 -86.49 -29.99
N LEU A 542 -31.14 -86.37 -29.97
CA LEU A 542 -30.40 -85.19 -29.53
C LEU A 542 -29.67 -84.58 -30.73
N GLN A 543 -29.99 -83.34 -31.10
CA GLN A 543 -29.30 -82.62 -32.15
C GLN A 543 -28.52 -81.45 -31.58
N ILE A 544 -27.25 -81.33 -31.95
CA ILE A 544 -26.37 -80.21 -31.60
C ILE A 544 -25.88 -79.58 -32.90
N LEU A 545 -26.25 -78.32 -33.13
CA LEU A 545 -25.82 -77.56 -34.31
C LEU A 545 -24.91 -76.41 -33.90
N PHE A 546 -23.82 -76.27 -34.63
CA PHE A 546 -22.90 -75.14 -34.55
C PHE A 546 -22.98 -74.34 -35.83
N ASN A 547 -23.35 -73.06 -35.72
CA ASN A 547 -23.42 -72.13 -36.84
C ASN A 547 -22.74 -70.80 -36.49
N GLN A 548 -22.21 -70.12 -37.50
CA GLN A 548 -21.80 -68.73 -37.36
C GLN A 548 -22.97 -67.82 -37.74
N GLU A 549 -23.32 -66.89 -36.86
CA GLU A 549 -24.27 -65.81 -37.15
C GLU A 549 -23.58 -64.47 -36.90
N ALA A 550 -23.18 -63.78 -37.97
CA ALA A 550 -22.36 -62.56 -37.91
C ALA A 550 -21.07 -62.77 -37.09
N ASP A 551 -20.90 -62.02 -35.99
CA ASP A 551 -19.73 -62.07 -35.10
C ASP A 551 -19.94 -63.00 -33.89
N GLN A 552 -20.92 -63.90 -33.96
CA GLN A 552 -21.27 -64.83 -32.88
C GLN A 552 -21.25 -66.28 -33.33
N LEU A 553 -20.80 -67.15 -32.44
CA LEU A 553 -21.03 -68.58 -32.52
C LEU A 553 -22.42 -68.86 -31.95
N HIS A 554 -23.32 -69.31 -32.82
CA HIS A 554 -24.67 -69.75 -32.50
C HIS A 554 -24.68 -71.28 -32.33
N ILE A 555 -24.99 -71.73 -31.12
CA ILE A 555 -25.03 -73.15 -30.76
C ILE A 555 -26.47 -73.51 -30.41
N VAL A 556 -27.04 -74.47 -31.13
CA VAL A 556 -28.41 -74.96 -30.91
C VAL A 556 -28.34 -76.38 -30.38
N ILE A 557 -28.96 -76.64 -29.24
CA ILE A 557 -29.08 -77.96 -28.64
C ILE A 557 -30.56 -78.27 -28.54
N SER A 558 -31.02 -79.31 -29.24
CA SER A 558 -32.43 -79.69 -29.26
C SER A 558 -32.64 -81.17 -28.99
N ASP A 559 -33.68 -81.50 -28.25
CA ASP A 559 -34.11 -82.87 -28.01
C ASP A 559 -35.59 -83.07 -28.35
N ASN A 560 -35.98 -84.33 -28.52
CA ASN A 560 -37.36 -84.76 -28.75
C ASN A 560 -38.02 -85.42 -27.52
N GLY A 561 -37.53 -85.17 -26.29
CA GLY A 561 -38.06 -85.81 -25.09
C GLY A 561 -39.40 -85.25 -24.62
N TRP A 562 -39.82 -85.55 -23.38
CA TRP A 562 -41.16 -85.18 -22.84
C TRP A 562 -41.48 -83.67 -22.75
N GLY A 563 -40.56 -82.79 -23.14
CA GLY A 563 -40.78 -81.34 -23.20
C GLY A 563 -41.23 -80.72 -21.87
N MET A 564 -41.65 -79.47 -21.93
CA MET A 564 -41.99 -78.65 -20.75
C MET A 564 -43.35 -79.01 -20.10
N GLN A 565 -44.13 -79.93 -20.68
CA GLN A 565 -45.47 -80.31 -20.19
C GLN A 565 -45.46 -81.28 -19.00
N SER A 566 -44.36 -82.01 -18.75
CA SER A 566 -44.24 -82.90 -17.58
C SER A 566 -43.72 -82.18 -16.32
N TYR A 567 -43.13 -80.98 -16.45
CA TYR A 567 -42.60 -80.20 -15.33
C TYR A 567 -43.68 -79.60 -14.41
N GLN A 568 -44.94 -79.57 -14.85
CA GLN A 568 -46.06 -78.98 -14.09
C GLN A 568 -46.75 -79.93 -13.11
N LYS A 569 -46.48 -81.25 -13.13
CA LYS A 569 -47.25 -82.19 -12.29
C LYS A 569 -46.62 -82.61 -10.97
N ASN A 570 -45.37 -82.29 -10.65
CA ASN A 570 -44.80 -82.43 -9.29
C ASN A 570 -43.52 -81.57 -9.13
N ASN A 571 -43.60 -80.48 -8.33
CA ASN A 571 -42.52 -79.54 -7.90
C ASN A 571 -42.35 -78.23 -8.68
N ALA A 572 -43.30 -77.31 -8.52
CA ALA A 572 -43.28 -75.93 -9.06
C ALA A 572 -42.32 -74.94 -8.34
N HIS A 573 -41.23 -75.37 -7.70
CA HIS A 573 -40.34 -74.47 -6.94
C HIS A 573 -38.83 -74.75 -7.07
N LYS A 574 -38.38 -75.41 -8.14
CA LYS A 574 -36.95 -75.47 -8.46
C LYS A 574 -36.72 -75.02 -9.91
N THR A 575 -36.44 -73.73 -10.10
CA THR A 575 -35.48 -73.32 -11.13
C THR A 575 -34.25 -74.22 -10.92
N SER A 576 -33.90 -75.06 -11.90
CA SER A 576 -32.83 -76.02 -11.68
C SER A 576 -31.55 -75.25 -11.36
N LEU A 577 -30.88 -75.60 -10.26
CA LEU A 577 -29.64 -74.95 -9.80
C LEU A 577 -28.62 -74.83 -10.94
N SER A 578 -28.64 -75.80 -11.86
CA SER A 578 -27.88 -75.85 -13.10
C SER A 578 -28.11 -74.63 -14.01
N GLN A 579 -29.34 -74.13 -14.17
CA GLN A 579 -29.63 -72.96 -15.03
C GLN A 579 -29.07 -71.65 -14.45
N VAL A 580 -29.09 -71.48 -13.12
CA VAL A 580 -28.54 -70.30 -12.44
C VAL A 580 -27.00 -70.31 -12.53
N ILE A 581 -26.39 -71.46 -12.25
CA ILE A 581 -24.94 -71.64 -12.31
C ILE A 581 -24.40 -71.40 -13.74
N THR A 582 -25.11 -71.86 -14.76
CA THR A 582 -24.66 -71.68 -16.16
C THR A 582 -24.85 -70.24 -16.66
N LYS A 583 -25.85 -69.51 -16.19
CA LYS A 583 -26.02 -68.08 -16.51
C LYS A 583 -24.94 -67.23 -15.83
N GLU A 584 -24.67 -67.45 -14.55
CA GLU A 584 -23.57 -66.80 -13.82
C GLU A 584 -22.21 -67.10 -14.46
N ARG A 585 -21.99 -68.34 -14.95
CA ARG A 585 -20.77 -68.72 -15.66
C ARG A 585 -20.60 -67.96 -16.98
N LEU A 586 -21.67 -67.75 -17.74
CA LEU A 586 -21.63 -67.00 -19.00
C LEU A 586 -21.41 -65.50 -18.76
N GLU A 587 -21.98 -64.91 -17.71
CA GLU A 587 -21.73 -63.52 -17.32
C GLU A 587 -20.28 -63.29 -16.85
N LEU A 588 -19.67 -64.26 -16.16
CA LEU A 588 -18.27 -64.18 -15.75
C LEU A 588 -17.29 -64.35 -16.91
N LEU A 589 -17.59 -65.23 -17.88
CA LEU A 589 -16.73 -65.46 -19.03
C LEU A 589 -16.79 -64.32 -20.06
N PHE A 590 -17.93 -63.64 -20.19
CA PHE A 590 -18.18 -62.62 -21.21
C PHE A 590 -18.68 -61.29 -20.61
N ASN A 591 -17.87 -60.71 -19.71
CA ASN A 591 -18.23 -59.53 -18.91
C ASN A 591 -17.90 -58.17 -19.59
N ASP A 592 -17.46 -58.18 -20.86
CA ASP A 592 -17.20 -56.96 -21.63
C ASP A 592 -18.50 -56.44 -22.27
N PRO A 593 -18.86 -55.14 -22.11
CA PRO A 593 -20.05 -54.55 -22.72
C PRO A 593 -20.16 -54.70 -24.25
N GLN A 594 -19.07 -54.99 -24.97
CA GLN A 594 -19.09 -55.28 -26.43
C GLN A 594 -19.28 -56.76 -26.78
N GLN A 595 -19.18 -57.69 -25.83
CA GLN A 595 -19.17 -59.14 -26.06
C GLN A 595 -20.38 -59.81 -25.38
N LYS A 596 -21.59 -59.50 -25.84
CA LYS A 596 -22.81 -60.02 -25.19
C LYS A 596 -23.06 -61.48 -25.54
N ALA A 597 -22.82 -62.38 -24.58
CA ALA A 597 -23.36 -63.72 -24.61
C ALA A 597 -24.84 -63.71 -24.18
N ARG A 598 -25.69 -64.50 -24.85
CA ARG A 598 -27.10 -64.70 -24.44
C ARG A 598 -27.51 -66.17 -24.57
N ILE A 599 -28.48 -66.56 -23.74
CA ILE A 599 -29.10 -67.89 -23.75
C ILE A 599 -30.59 -67.71 -23.97
N GLU A 600 -31.15 -68.44 -24.92
CA GLU A 600 -32.59 -68.53 -25.13
C GLU A 600 -33.04 -69.98 -24.98
N ILE A 601 -34.10 -70.18 -24.19
CA ILE A 601 -34.68 -71.50 -23.95
C ILE A 601 -36.10 -71.49 -24.50
N LYS A 602 -36.40 -72.39 -25.43
CA LYS A 602 -37.68 -72.46 -26.13
C LYS A 602 -38.21 -73.91 -26.14
N PRO A 603 -39.54 -74.14 -26.11
CA PRO A 603 -40.09 -75.45 -26.39
C PRO A 603 -39.77 -75.85 -27.83
N ASN A 604 -39.46 -77.12 -28.07
CA ASN A 604 -39.20 -77.61 -29.43
C ASN A 604 -40.54 -77.71 -30.18
N TYR A 605 -40.72 -76.98 -31.28
CA TYR A 605 -41.98 -76.92 -32.02
C TYR A 605 -42.10 -78.11 -32.99
N ARG A 606 -42.31 -79.32 -32.46
CA ARG A 606 -42.95 -80.41 -33.20
C ARG A 606 -44.48 -80.31 -33.04
N GLU A 607 -45.26 -80.86 -33.97
CA GLU A 607 -46.74 -80.77 -33.99
C GLU A 607 -47.41 -81.28 -32.68
N ASP A 608 -46.70 -82.05 -31.86
CA ASP A 608 -47.13 -82.63 -30.59
C ASP A 608 -46.63 -81.87 -29.32
N LYS A 609 -45.91 -80.75 -29.47
CA LYS A 609 -45.31 -79.95 -28.37
C LYS A 609 -44.32 -80.72 -27.48
N SER A 610 -43.72 -81.80 -27.98
CA SER A 610 -42.66 -82.55 -27.28
C SER A 610 -41.26 -81.97 -27.57
N GLY A 611 -40.35 -82.05 -26.59
CA GLY A 611 -38.94 -81.66 -26.73
C GLY A 611 -38.53 -80.29 -26.16
N TYR A 612 -37.23 -80.08 -25.99
CA TYR A 612 -36.61 -78.87 -25.45
C TYR A 612 -35.53 -78.33 -26.40
N ARG A 613 -35.40 -77.01 -26.52
CA ARG A 613 -34.39 -76.35 -27.39
C ARG A 613 -33.68 -75.22 -26.64
N VAL A 614 -32.35 -75.28 -26.60
CA VAL A 614 -31.47 -74.25 -26.04
C VAL A 614 -30.66 -73.63 -27.17
N GLU A 615 -30.69 -72.30 -27.25
CA GLU A 615 -29.91 -71.51 -28.19
C GLU A 615 -28.91 -70.66 -27.40
N LEU A 616 -27.62 -70.85 -27.67
CA LEU A 616 -26.52 -70.10 -27.08
C LEU A 616 -25.92 -69.21 -28.15
N TYR A 617 -25.75 -67.94 -27.82
CA TYR A 617 -25.03 -66.99 -28.64
C TYR A 617 -23.83 -66.53 -27.84
N ILE A 618 -22.63 -66.83 -28.31
CA ILE A 618 -21.38 -66.37 -27.68
C ILE A 618 -20.53 -65.63 -28.70
N PRO A 619 -19.68 -64.68 -28.28
CA PRO A 619 -18.75 -64.01 -29.19
C PRO A 619 -17.88 -65.02 -29.95
N LEU A 620 -17.72 -64.83 -31.25
CA LEU A 620 -16.83 -65.65 -32.05
C LEU A 620 -15.38 -65.31 -31.70
N VAL A 621 -14.66 -66.27 -31.10
CA VAL A 621 -13.22 -66.16 -30.83
C VAL A 621 -12.50 -67.05 -31.84
N LEU A 622 -11.64 -66.45 -32.66
CA LEU A 622 -10.83 -67.17 -33.64
C LEU A 622 -9.40 -67.33 -33.14
N TYR A 623 -8.81 -68.48 -33.40
CA TYR A 623 -7.40 -68.75 -33.18
C TYR A 623 -6.59 -67.99 -34.23
N PHE A 624 -6.07 -66.81 -33.87
CA PHE A 624 -5.11 -66.10 -34.70
C PHE A 624 -3.73 -66.73 -34.48
N ASN A 625 -3.21 -67.43 -35.50
CA ASN A 625 -1.79 -67.81 -35.55
C ASN A 625 -0.88 -66.59 -35.60
#